data_AF-A0A453SHT5-F1
#
_entry.id   AF-A0A453SHT5-F1
#
_cell.length_a   1.000
_cell.length_b   1.000
_cell.length_c   1.000
_cell.angle_alpha   90.00
_cell.angle_beta   90.00
_cell.angle_gamma   90.00
#
_symmetry.space_group_name_H-M   'P 1'
#
loop_
_entity.id
_entity.type
_entity.pdbx_description
1 polymer ?
#
loop_
_entity_poly.entity_id
_entity_poly.type
_entity_poly.pdbx_seq_one_letter_code
_entity_poly.pdbx_strand_id
1 'polypeptide(L)'
;MIFLPCFSMSMITQEARKSTISVTPWGTLIILAAFSEHRLLHLVRSAVLLCPIAYLYKTKSKLTRLATQILLAEAFHFLGYREFNPVGPVSHEILLIICGDPEIDCYDLFTAVMGPDCCLNASTVCNFLQHATQSTSIKNLIHMSQMIRYEGVRRYDYGNAKENMKHYNQPRPPLYNLSSIPTHVPMFLTHGGQDFLGDV
;
A
#
# COMPACT_ATOMS: atom_id res chain seq x y z
N MET A 1 13.37 9.91 -17.90
CA MET A 1 13.64 9.90 -16.45
C MET A 1 13.08 8.61 -15.90
N ILE A 2 13.97 7.66 -15.62
CA ILE A 2 13.69 6.26 -15.30
C ILE A 2 13.46 6.17 -13.79
N PHE A 3 12.26 5.76 -13.37
CA PHE A 3 11.98 5.35 -11.99
C PHE A 3 11.24 4.00 -12.03
N LEU A 4 12.03 2.94 -12.05
CA LEU A 4 11.71 1.59 -11.59
C LEU A 4 12.96 1.20 -10.79
N PRO A 5 12.86 0.98 -9.46
CA PRO A 5 12.30 -0.28 -8.96
C PRO A 5 11.65 -0.16 -7.56
N CYS A 6 10.33 -0.29 -7.42
CA CYS A 6 9.70 -0.75 -6.16
C CYS A 6 8.21 -1.02 -6.36
N PHE A 7 7.87 -1.91 -7.30
CA PHE A 7 6.52 -2.44 -7.49
C PHE A 7 6.71 -3.73 -8.28
N SER A 8 6.72 -4.89 -7.63
CA SER A 8 6.74 -6.15 -8.37
C SER A 8 5.37 -6.33 -9.03
N MET A 9 5.25 -5.76 -10.23
CA MET A 9 4.27 -6.11 -11.24
C MET A 9 4.90 -7.22 -12.08
N SER A 10 4.62 -8.48 -11.76
CA SER A 10 5.11 -9.61 -12.54
C SER A 10 4.22 -9.76 -13.78
N MET A 11 4.73 -9.34 -14.95
CA MET A 11 4.12 -9.66 -16.24
C MET A 11 4.41 -11.14 -16.53
N ILE A 12 3.40 -12.01 -16.43
CA ILE A 12 3.64 -13.46 -16.52
C ILE A 12 3.49 -14.01 -17.94
N THR A 13 2.85 -13.32 -18.89
CA THR A 13 2.74 -13.84 -20.26
C THR A 13 2.69 -12.73 -21.30
N GLN A 14 3.67 -12.73 -22.22
CA GLN A 14 3.57 -12.06 -23.53
C GLN A 14 3.19 -13.11 -24.57
N GLU A 15 1.90 -13.29 -24.82
CA GLU A 15 1.45 -13.92 -26.06
C GLU A 15 0.37 -13.04 -26.68
N ALA A 16 0.72 -12.46 -27.83
CA ALA A 16 -0.11 -11.61 -28.69
C ALA A 16 -0.63 -10.29 -28.05
N ARG A 17 0.15 -9.21 -28.19
CA ARG A 17 -0.23 -7.78 -28.07
C ARG A 17 -0.82 -7.27 -26.74
N LYS A 18 -1.22 -8.12 -25.79
CA LYS A 18 -1.70 -7.73 -24.46
C LYS A 18 -1.12 -8.67 -23.39
N SER A 19 -0.75 -8.12 -22.24
CA SER A 19 -0.10 -8.84 -21.16
C SER A 19 -1.08 -9.26 -20.08
N THR A 20 -0.85 -10.42 -19.44
CA THR A 20 -1.45 -10.73 -18.14
C THR A 20 -0.56 -10.19 -17.04
N ILE A 21 -1.15 -9.46 -16.10
CA ILE A 21 -0.41 -8.78 -15.04
C ILE A 21 -0.79 -9.40 -13.70
N SER A 22 0.21 -9.86 -12.94
CA SER A 22 0.05 -10.17 -11.52
C SER A 22 0.57 -9.02 -10.68
N VAL A 23 -0.25 -8.57 -9.72
CA VAL A 23 0.05 -7.40 -8.90
C VAL A 23 0.05 -7.79 -7.43
N THR A 24 1.14 -7.44 -6.75
CA THR A 24 1.32 -7.58 -5.31
C THR A 24 0.50 -6.54 -4.53
N PRO A 25 0.24 -6.74 -3.21
CA PRO A 25 -0.69 -5.92 -2.44
C PRO A 25 -0.40 -4.40 -2.51
N TRP A 26 0.87 -4.02 -2.46
CA TRP A 26 1.29 -2.63 -2.57
C TRP A 26 1.05 -2.02 -3.95
N GLY A 27 1.06 -2.83 -5.01
CA GLY A 27 0.81 -2.38 -6.39
C GLY A 27 -0.66 -2.38 -6.79
N THR A 28 -1.55 -3.05 -6.06
CA THR A 28 -2.96 -3.20 -6.47
C THR A 28 -3.68 -1.86 -6.50
N LEU A 29 -3.31 -0.93 -5.62
CA LEU A 29 -3.83 0.44 -5.64
C LEU A 29 -3.56 1.14 -6.97
N ILE A 30 -2.35 0.98 -7.52
CA ILE A 30 -1.94 1.63 -8.76
C ILE A 30 -2.75 1.12 -9.94
N ILE A 31 -2.91 -0.21 -10.05
CA ILE A 31 -3.64 -0.79 -11.17
C ILE A 31 -5.14 -0.49 -11.09
N LEU A 32 -5.73 -0.53 -9.89
CA LEU A 32 -7.13 -0.16 -9.67
C LEU A 32 -7.38 1.32 -10.00
N ALA A 33 -6.49 2.21 -9.56
CA ALA A 33 -6.53 3.63 -9.90
C ALA A 33 -6.42 3.83 -11.42
N ALA A 34 -5.45 3.20 -12.07
CA ALA A 34 -5.26 3.30 -13.52
C ALA A 34 -6.49 2.81 -14.30
N PHE A 35 -7.05 1.66 -13.93
CA PHE A 35 -8.23 1.10 -14.58
C PHE A 35 -9.47 1.97 -14.36
N SER A 36 -9.65 2.57 -13.18
CA SER A 36 -10.76 3.49 -12.91
C SER A 36 -10.74 4.71 -13.84
N GLU A 37 -9.54 5.17 -14.19
CA GLU A 37 -9.32 6.26 -15.14
C GLU A 37 -9.23 5.81 -16.61
N HIS A 38 -9.56 4.55 -16.90
CA HIS A 38 -9.46 3.96 -18.24
C HIS A 38 -8.06 3.99 -18.85
N ARG A 39 -7.02 4.09 -18.00
CA ARG A 39 -5.61 4.01 -18.41
C ARG A 39 -5.17 2.55 -18.42
N LEU A 40 -4.16 2.25 -19.24
CA LEU A 40 -3.52 0.93 -19.38
C LEU A 40 -4.41 -0.21 -19.90
N LEU A 41 -5.73 -0.02 -20.04
CA LEU A 41 -6.67 -1.07 -20.48
C LEU A 41 -6.32 -1.73 -21.82
N HIS A 42 -5.70 -0.97 -22.73
CA HIS A 42 -5.28 -1.49 -24.04
C HIS A 42 -4.06 -2.42 -23.96
N LEU A 43 -3.28 -2.35 -22.87
CA LEU A 43 -2.09 -3.16 -22.64
C LEU A 43 -2.39 -4.45 -21.87
N VAL A 44 -3.51 -4.50 -21.16
CA VAL A 44 -3.85 -5.59 -20.26
C VAL A 44 -4.86 -6.54 -20.90
N ARG A 45 -4.53 -7.83 -20.93
CA ARG A 45 -5.46 -8.91 -21.30
C ARG A 45 -6.30 -9.33 -20.10
N SER A 46 -5.66 -9.48 -18.95
CA SER A 46 -6.29 -9.79 -17.67
C SER A 46 -5.39 -9.34 -16.51
N ALA A 47 -5.97 -9.11 -15.34
CA ALA A 47 -5.25 -8.74 -14.13
C ALA A 47 -5.53 -9.75 -13.01
N VAL A 48 -4.48 -10.20 -12.34
CA VAL A 48 -4.53 -11.02 -11.13
C VAL A 48 -4.07 -10.14 -9.97
N LEU A 49 -4.97 -9.78 -9.06
CA LEU A 49 -4.68 -8.95 -7.90
C LEU A 49 -4.62 -9.84 -6.66
N LEU A 50 -3.42 -9.97 -6.10
CA LEU A 50 -3.16 -10.76 -4.90
C LEU A 50 -3.26 -9.84 -3.68
N CYS A 51 -4.22 -10.12 -2.79
CA CYS A 51 -4.64 -9.30 -1.65
C CYS A 51 -4.80 -7.81 -2.04
N PRO A 52 -5.83 -7.46 -2.83
CA PRO A 52 -6.02 -6.11 -3.31
C PRO A 52 -6.30 -5.13 -2.16
N ILE A 53 -5.38 -4.23 -1.94
CA ILE A 53 -5.53 -3.11 -1.01
C ILE A 53 -6.24 -1.96 -1.75
N ALA A 54 -7.45 -1.63 -1.30
CA ALA A 54 -8.20 -0.48 -1.76
C ALA A 54 -8.74 0.35 -0.57
N TYR A 55 -9.56 -0.27 0.28
CA TYR A 55 -10.25 0.41 1.38
C TYR A 55 -9.54 0.21 2.72
N LEU A 56 -8.40 0.88 2.90
CA LEU A 56 -7.57 0.75 4.11
C LEU A 56 -8.20 1.32 5.39
N TYR A 57 -9.24 2.14 5.31
CA TYR A 57 -9.91 2.70 6.49
C TYR A 57 -10.50 1.63 7.43
N LYS A 58 -10.74 0.41 6.91
CA LYS A 58 -11.22 -0.74 7.68
C LYS A 58 -10.10 -1.61 8.26
N THR A 59 -8.84 -1.21 8.15
CA THR A 59 -7.72 -2.05 8.60
C THR A 59 -7.90 -2.52 10.06
N LYS A 60 -7.67 -3.82 10.27
CA LYS A 60 -7.73 -4.46 11.60
C LYS A 60 -6.43 -4.26 12.40
N SER A 61 -5.36 -3.81 11.75
CA SER A 61 -4.07 -3.56 12.39
C SER A 61 -4.14 -2.36 13.34
N LYS A 62 -4.11 -2.63 14.64
CA LYS A 62 -4.05 -1.58 15.68
C LYS A 62 -2.80 -0.71 15.52
N LEU A 63 -1.66 -1.34 15.26
CA LEU A 63 -0.38 -0.65 15.08
C LEU A 63 -0.44 0.35 13.92
N THR A 64 -0.93 -0.09 12.77
CA THR A 64 -1.03 0.75 11.57
C THR A 64 -2.02 1.89 11.77
N ARG A 65 -3.12 1.66 12.51
CA ARG A 65 -4.06 2.72 12.91
C ARG A 65 -3.42 3.74 13.83
N LEU A 66 -2.70 3.29 14.87
CA LEU A 66 -2.02 4.17 15.81
C LEU A 66 -0.98 5.04 15.09
N ALA A 67 -0.08 4.43 14.31
CA ALA A 67 0.95 5.13 13.54
C ALA A 67 0.35 6.21 12.61
N THR A 68 -0.81 5.90 12.03
CA THR A 68 -1.56 6.81 11.17
C THR A 68 -2.19 7.98 11.95
N GLN A 69 -2.75 7.71 13.13
CA GLN A 69 -3.42 8.71 13.97
C GLN A 69 -2.44 9.73 14.54
N ILE A 70 -1.24 9.29 14.93
CA ILE A 70 -0.17 10.15 15.43
C ILE A 70 0.60 10.88 14.31
N LEU A 71 0.17 10.76 13.04
CA LEU A 71 0.80 11.37 11.87
C LEU A 71 2.29 11.01 11.73
N LEU A 72 2.66 9.75 12.03
CA LEU A 72 4.06 9.34 12.11
C LEU A 72 4.81 9.57 10.79
N ALA A 73 4.20 9.19 9.66
CA ALA A 73 4.81 9.35 8.35
C ALA A 73 5.01 10.83 7.97
N GLU A 74 4.06 11.70 8.34
CA GLU A 74 4.17 13.15 8.14
C GLU A 74 5.24 13.76 9.03
N ALA A 75 5.39 13.29 10.27
CA ALA A 75 6.45 13.73 11.16
C ALA A 75 7.83 13.40 10.57
N PHE A 76 8.05 12.18 10.07
CA PHE A 76 9.28 11.82 9.36
C PHE A 76 9.51 12.68 8.11
N HIS A 77 8.46 12.95 7.35
CA HIS A 77 8.57 13.82 6.19
C HIS A 77 8.99 15.25 6.56
N PHE A 78 8.46 15.77 7.65
CA PHE A 78 8.78 17.09 8.18
C PHE A 78 10.22 17.16 8.70
N LEU A 79 10.72 16.07 9.32
CA LEU A 79 12.12 15.92 9.73
C LEU A 79 13.10 15.77 8.56
N GLY A 80 12.60 15.72 7.32
CA GLY A 80 13.43 15.72 6.10
C GLY A 80 13.62 14.34 5.48
N TYR A 81 13.07 13.27 6.06
CA TYR A 81 13.16 11.94 5.49
C TYR A 81 12.30 11.82 4.22
N ARG A 82 12.88 11.22 3.18
CA ARG A 82 12.21 11.01 1.87
C ARG A 82 11.96 9.53 1.58
N GLU A 83 12.78 8.66 2.15
CA GLU A 83 12.73 7.22 2.01
C GLU A 83 12.58 6.57 3.38
N PHE A 84 11.72 5.57 3.45
CA PHE A 84 11.60 4.66 4.57
C PHE A 84 12.25 3.33 4.18
N ASN A 85 13.31 2.97 4.90
CA ASN A 85 13.97 1.69 4.79
C ASN A 85 13.62 0.84 6.01
N PRO A 86 12.80 -0.22 5.89
CA PRO A 86 12.35 -1.06 7.00
C PRO A 86 13.49 -1.75 7.78
N VAL A 87 14.65 -1.95 7.16
CA VAL A 87 15.85 -2.53 7.80
C VAL A 87 16.92 -1.47 8.13
N GLY A 88 16.59 -0.20 7.94
CA GLY A 88 17.47 0.93 8.21
C GLY A 88 17.47 1.38 9.68
N PRO A 89 18.41 2.25 10.07
CA PRO A 89 18.56 2.73 11.46
C PRO A 89 17.31 3.47 11.96
N VAL A 90 16.63 4.23 11.10
CA VAL A 90 15.38 4.92 11.43
C VAL A 90 14.29 3.94 11.85
N SER A 91 14.21 2.78 11.21
CA SER A 91 13.22 1.75 11.54
C SER A 91 13.52 1.10 12.89
N HIS A 92 14.80 0.97 13.27
CA HIS A 92 15.18 0.54 14.62
C HIS A 92 14.74 1.54 15.69
N GLU A 93 14.88 2.85 15.46
CA GLU A 93 14.42 3.88 16.40
C GLU A 93 12.88 3.86 16.54
N ILE A 94 12.16 3.73 15.42
CA ILE A 94 10.70 3.58 15.41
C ILE A 94 10.28 2.33 16.18
N LEU A 95 10.99 1.22 16.00
CA LEU A 95 10.71 -0.03 16.68
C LEU A 95 10.80 0.15 18.21
N LEU A 96 11.83 0.85 18.70
CA LEU A 96 11.98 1.12 20.14
C LEU A 96 10.81 1.92 20.73
N ILE A 97 10.25 2.86 19.95
CA ILE A 97 9.08 3.65 20.38
C ILE A 97 7.82 2.78 20.38
N ILE A 98 7.61 2.01 19.31
CA ILE A 98 6.45 1.13 19.14
C ILE A 98 6.43 0.04 20.22
N CYS A 99 7.57 -0.57 20.50
CA CYS A 99 7.70 -1.63 21.51
C CYS A 99 7.60 -1.16 22.95
N GLY A 100 7.48 0.16 23.18
CA GLY A 100 7.12 0.70 24.48
C GLY A 100 5.64 0.54 24.82
N ASP A 101 4.78 0.25 23.84
CA ASP A 101 3.33 0.06 24.03
C ASP A 101 3.02 -1.41 24.40
N PRO A 102 2.40 -1.68 25.57
CA PRO A 102 2.08 -3.04 26.00
C PRO A 102 1.01 -3.74 25.15
N GLU A 103 0.25 -3.02 24.32
CA GLU A 103 -0.73 -3.63 23.40
C GLU A 103 -0.11 -4.18 22.11
N ILE A 104 1.18 -3.92 21.86
CA ILE A 104 1.85 -4.28 20.61
C ILE A 104 2.79 -5.47 20.86
N ASP A 105 2.55 -6.57 20.14
CA ASP A 105 3.46 -7.71 20.14
C ASP A 105 4.69 -7.43 19.28
N CYS A 106 5.76 -7.01 19.93
CA CYS A 106 7.03 -6.74 19.27
C CYS A 106 7.87 -7.97 18.94
N TYR A 107 7.49 -9.16 19.43
CA TYR A 107 8.11 -10.40 19.01
C TYR A 107 7.58 -10.85 17.64
N ASP A 108 6.40 -10.39 17.24
CA ASP A 108 5.81 -10.65 15.92
C ASP A 108 5.17 -9.39 15.29
N LEU A 109 6.02 -8.40 14.99
CA LEU A 109 5.62 -7.17 14.31
C LEU A 109 4.99 -7.43 12.93
N PHE A 110 5.39 -8.53 12.27
CA PHE A 110 4.83 -8.92 10.98
C PHE A 110 3.34 -9.25 11.12
N THR A 111 2.98 -10.08 12.09
CA THR A 111 1.59 -10.38 12.41
C THR A 111 0.83 -9.14 12.89
N ALA A 112 1.48 -8.25 13.66
CA ALA A 112 0.86 -7.01 14.11
C ALA A 112 0.43 -6.08 12.95
N VAL A 113 1.13 -6.13 11.80
CA VAL A 113 0.82 -5.33 10.61
C VAL A 113 -0.06 -6.08 9.61
N MET A 114 0.29 -7.32 9.27
CA MET A 114 -0.32 -8.08 8.17
C MET A 114 -1.47 -8.97 8.62
N GLY A 115 -1.55 -9.30 9.91
CA GLY A 115 -2.46 -10.29 10.48
C GLY A 115 -1.78 -11.65 10.69
N PRO A 116 -2.43 -12.56 11.45
CA PRO A 116 -1.86 -13.85 11.80
C PRO A 116 -1.71 -14.77 10.58
N ASP A 117 -0.63 -15.56 10.59
CA ASP A 117 -0.34 -16.56 9.57
C ASP A 117 -0.44 -17.99 10.18
N CYS A 118 -1.10 -18.90 9.45
CA CYS A 118 -1.34 -20.29 9.89
C CYS A 118 -0.19 -21.26 9.57
N CYS A 119 0.69 -20.87 8.67
CA CYS A 119 1.24 -21.77 7.68
C CYS A 119 2.75 -21.53 7.43
N LEU A 120 3.28 -20.38 7.85
CA LEU A 120 4.68 -20.04 7.80
C LEU A 120 5.30 -20.14 9.20
N ASN A 121 6.44 -20.84 9.28
CA ASN A 121 7.23 -20.89 10.50
C ASN A 121 7.99 -19.56 10.70
N ALA A 122 8.26 -19.21 11.96
CA ALA A 122 8.97 -17.96 12.31
C ALA A 122 10.31 -17.81 11.57
N SER A 123 11.08 -18.89 11.39
CA SER A 123 12.35 -18.86 10.64
C SER A 123 12.14 -18.52 9.16
N THR A 124 11.05 -18.99 8.54
CA THR A 124 10.69 -18.65 7.16
C THR A 124 10.27 -17.19 7.06
N VAL A 125 9.48 -16.70 8.02
CA VAL A 125 9.08 -15.28 8.07
C VAL A 125 10.31 -14.38 8.25
N CYS A 126 11.24 -14.71 9.14
CA CYS A 126 12.48 -13.96 9.32
C CYS A 126 13.32 -13.89 8.03
N ASN A 127 13.52 -15.03 7.36
CA ASN A 127 14.24 -15.08 6.09
C ASN A 127 13.53 -14.28 5.00
N PHE A 128 12.19 -14.33 4.97
CA PHE A 128 11.39 -13.53 4.04
C PHE A 128 11.61 -12.04 4.31
N LEU A 129 11.47 -11.58 5.56
CA LEU A 129 11.59 -10.16 5.91
C LEU A 129 12.95 -9.56 5.55
N GLN A 130 14.05 -10.31 5.69
CA GLN A 130 15.39 -9.84 5.30
C GLN A 130 15.52 -9.46 3.82
N HIS A 131 14.67 -10.01 2.95
CA HIS A 131 14.72 -9.79 1.50
C HIS A 131 13.45 -9.13 0.93
N ALA A 132 12.32 -9.29 1.60
CA ALA A 132 11.02 -8.83 1.13
C ALA A 132 10.75 -7.37 1.46
N THR A 133 11.35 -6.84 2.54
CA THR A 133 11.11 -5.45 2.94
C THR A 133 12.02 -4.51 2.15
N GLN A 134 11.57 -4.12 0.96
CA GLN A 134 12.23 -3.08 0.17
C GLN A 134 11.84 -1.69 0.69
N SER A 135 12.76 -0.73 0.53
CA SER A 135 12.48 0.67 0.84
C SER A 135 11.30 1.21 0.04
N THR A 136 10.56 2.14 0.64
CA THR A 136 9.49 2.89 -0.04
C THR A 136 9.62 4.38 0.24
N SER A 137 9.00 5.23 -0.57
CA SER A 137 9.01 6.66 -0.28
C SER A 137 8.13 6.98 0.93
N ILE A 138 8.56 7.95 1.75
CA ILE A 138 7.74 8.47 2.86
C ILE A 138 6.41 9.02 2.32
N LYS A 139 6.40 9.55 1.08
CA LYS A 139 5.18 10.00 0.41
C LYS A 139 4.17 8.86 0.21
N ASN A 140 4.62 7.64 -0.09
CA ASN A 140 3.73 6.48 -0.19
C ASN A 140 3.13 6.11 1.18
N LEU A 141 3.93 6.18 2.25
CA LEU A 141 3.44 5.92 3.62
C LEU A 141 2.44 6.98 4.07
N ILE A 142 2.67 8.26 3.74
CA ILE A 142 1.69 9.33 3.97
C ILE A 142 0.40 9.03 3.19
N HIS A 143 0.50 8.63 1.92
CA HIS A 143 -0.70 8.32 1.12
C HIS A 143 -1.49 7.15 1.72
N MET A 144 -0.79 6.10 2.17
CA MET A 144 -1.40 4.99 2.88
C MET A 144 -2.12 5.46 4.15
N SER A 145 -1.46 6.30 4.95
CA SER A 145 -2.02 6.91 6.17
C SER A 145 -3.26 7.74 5.86
N GLN A 146 -3.28 8.48 4.75
CA GLN A 146 -4.46 9.22 4.30
C GLN A 146 -5.64 8.30 3.97
N MET A 147 -5.40 7.16 3.32
CA MET A 147 -6.45 6.18 3.01
C MET A 147 -6.96 5.42 4.24
N ILE A 148 -6.16 5.33 5.30
CA ILE A 148 -6.59 4.79 6.58
C ILE A 148 -7.45 5.81 7.35
N ARG A 149 -7.08 7.09 7.35
CA ARG A 149 -7.85 8.15 8.06
C ARG A 149 -9.15 8.51 7.37
N TYR A 150 -9.17 8.43 6.05
CA TYR A 150 -10.31 8.89 5.26
C TYR A 150 -10.87 7.76 4.41
N GLU A 151 -12.19 7.60 4.43
CA GLU A 151 -12.88 6.59 3.64
C GLU A 151 -12.67 6.78 2.13
N GLY A 152 -12.47 5.66 1.43
CA GLY A 152 -12.40 5.61 -0.02
C GLY A 152 -11.01 5.81 -0.62
N VAL A 153 -10.89 5.40 -1.89
CA VAL A 153 -9.64 5.45 -2.65
C VAL A 153 -9.51 6.82 -3.30
N ARG A 154 -8.51 7.60 -2.91
CA ARG A 154 -8.34 8.99 -3.36
C ARG A 154 -6.93 9.29 -3.84
N ARG A 155 -6.79 10.34 -4.64
CA ARG A 155 -5.49 10.92 -4.97
C ARG A 155 -4.79 11.45 -3.70
N TYR A 156 -3.48 11.61 -3.77
CA TYR A 156 -2.66 12.07 -2.65
C TYR A 156 -3.11 13.45 -2.15
N ASP A 157 -3.32 13.62 -0.84
CA ASP A 157 -3.58 14.93 -0.25
C ASP A 157 -2.26 15.65 0.03
N TYR A 158 -2.08 16.85 -0.53
CA TYR A 158 -0.89 17.67 -0.30
C TYR A 158 -0.94 18.46 1.01
N GLY A 159 -1.97 18.23 1.84
CA GLY A 159 -2.07 18.74 3.21
C GLY A 159 -2.70 20.14 3.30
N ASN A 160 -2.89 20.84 2.18
CA ASN A 160 -3.64 22.09 2.16
C ASN A 160 -4.33 22.35 0.81
N ALA A 161 -5.40 23.15 0.86
CA ALA A 161 -6.22 23.46 -0.30
C ALA A 161 -5.47 24.15 -1.44
N LYS A 162 -4.46 24.98 -1.14
CA LYS A 162 -3.68 25.70 -2.15
C LYS A 162 -2.82 24.74 -2.96
N GLU A 163 -2.14 23.79 -2.32
CA GLU A 163 -1.36 22.78 -3.03
C GLU A 163 -2.26 21.79 -3.78
N ASN A 164 -3.37 21.35 -3.18
CA ASN A 164 -4.33 20.51 -3.89
C ASN A 164 -4.91 21.21 -5.13
N MET A 165 -5.16 22.53 -5.06
CA MET A 165 -5.61 23.31 -6.21
C MET A 165 -4.58 23.30 -7.35
N LYS A 166 -3.28 23.41 -7.05
CA LYS A 166 -2.21 23.32 -8.07
C LYS A 166 -2.16 21.96 -8.76
N HIS A 167 -2.49 20.89 -8.05
CA HIS A 167 -2.39 19.52 -8.57
C HIS A 167 -3.68 19.05 -9.25
N TYR A 168 -4.84 19.47 -8.76
CA TYR A 168 -6.14 18.89 -9.13
C TYR A 168 -7.16 19.92 -9.62
N ASN A 169 -6.86 21.21 -9.57
CA ASN A 169 -7.83 22.29 -9.79
C ASN A 169 -9.07 22.20 -8.87
N GLN A 170 -8.88 21.60 -7.68
CA GLN A 170 -9.89 21.49 -6.64
C GLN A 170 -9.21 21.45 -5.25
N PRO A 171 -9.88 21.95 -4.19
CA PRO A 171 -9.26 22.10 -2.87
C PRO A 171 -9.07 20.78 -2.11
N ARG A 172 -9.80 19.73 -2.49
CA ARG A 172 -9.72 18.39 -1.89
C ARG A 172 -9.27 17.39 -2.94
N PRO A 173 -8.46 16.38 -2.60
CA PRO A 173 -8.07 15.36 -3.55
C PRO A 173 -9.30 14.58 -4.05
N PRO A 174 -9.46 14.42 -5.37
CA PRO A 174 -10.55 13.65 -5.95
C PRO A 174 -10.45 12.15 -5.64
N LEU A 175 -11.61 11.49 -5.55
CA LEU A 175 -11.75 10.04 -5.42
C LEU A 175 -11.50 9.33 -6.76
N TYR A 176 -10.96 8.12 -6.70
CA TYR A 176 -10.97 7.16 -7.80
C TYR A 176 -12.31 6.43 -7.79
N ASN A 177 -13.04 6.48 -8.91
CA ASN A 177 -14.31 5.78 -9.05
C ASN A 177 -14.05 4.32 -9.46
N LEU A 178 -13.84 3.42 -8.50
CA LEU A 178 -13.56 2.02 -8.84
C LEU A 178 -14.71 1.35 -9.62
N SER A 179 -15.95 1.84 -9.48
CA SER A 179 -17.10 1.37 -10.26
C SER A 179 -17.03 1.73 -11.75
N SER A 180 -16.14 2.65 -12.16
CA SER A 180 -15.90 2.95 -13.57
C SER A 180 -14.88 2.01 -14.23
N ILE A 181 -14.30 1.06 -13.48
CA ILE A 181 -13.47 0.00 -14.08
C ILE A 181 -14.37 -0.82 -15.02
N PRO A 182 -14.03 -0.95 -16.31
CA PRO A 182 -14.92 -1.62 -17.25
C PRO A 182 -15.06 -3.11 -16.94
N THR A 183 -16.30 -3.61 -16.97
CA THR A 183 -16.63 -5.01 -16.68
C THR A 183 -16.02 -6.01 -17.66
N HIS A 184 -15.58 -5.55 -18.84
CA HIS A 184 -14.92 -6.37 -19.84
C HIS A 184 -13.43 -6.61 -19.56
N VAL A 185 -12.85 -5.98 -18.54
CA VAL A 185 -11.46 -6.20 -18.11
C VAL A 185 -11.47 -7.39 -17.15
N PRO A 186 -10.98 -8.57 -17.53
CA PRO A 186 -11.00 -9.73 -16.64
C PRO A 186 -10.07 -9.48 -15.45
N MET A 187 -10.64 -9.51 -14.24
CA MET A 187 -9.90 -9.36 -13.00
C MET A 187 -10.15 -10.58 -12.10
N PHE A 188 -9.07 -11.20 -11.65
CA PHE A 188 -9.09 -12.22 -10.62
C PHE A 188 -8.58 -11.62 -9.32
N LEU A 189 -9.39 -11.66 -8.28
CA LEU A 189 -9.08 -11.09 -6.97
C LEU A 189 -8.96 -12.23 -5.96
N THR A 190 -7.88 -12.23 -5.18
CA THR A 190 -7.70 -13.16 -4.06
C THR A 190 -7.43 -12.35 -2.80
N HIS A 191 -7.97 -12.78 -1.66
CA HIS A 191 -7.73 -12.12 -0.38
C HIS A 191 -7.58 -13.16 0.73
N GLY A 192 -6.87 -12.80 1.80
CA GLY A 192 -6.80 -13.60 3.02
C GLY A 192 -7.97 -13.28 3.95
N GLY A 193 -8.55 -14.29 4.61
CA GLY A 193 -9.63 -14.08 5.58
C GLY A 193 -9.17 -13.44 6.90
N GLN A 194 -7.87 -13.51 7.20
CA GLN A 194 -7.23 -12.91 8.39
C GLN A 194 -6.27 -11.76 8.01
N ASP A 195 -6.34 -11.26 6.77
CA ASP A 195 -5.52 -10.15 6.28
C ASP A 195 -5.97 -8.84 6.94
N PHE A 196 -5.07 -8.19 7.67
CA PHE A 196 -5.38 -6.94 8.37
C PHE A 196 -5.37 -5.71 7.47
N LEU A 197 -4.79 -5.79 6.27
CA LEU A 197 -4.68 -4.67 5.32
C LEU A 197 -5.69 -4.80 4.17
N GLY A 198 -5.97 -6.02 3.72
CA GLY A 198 -6.88 -6.34 2.60
C GLY A 198 -8.25 -6.85 3.04
N ASP A 199 -8.74 -6.44 4.21
CA ASP A 199 -9.99 -6.94 4.80
C ASP A 199 -11.25 -6.48 4.05
N VAL A 200 -12.32 -7.30 4.11
CA VAL A 200 -13.58 -7.14 3.33
C VAL A 200 -14.65 -6.35 4.10
#